data_AF-A0A3M1K6T8-F1
#
_entry.id   AF-A0A3M1K6T8-F1
#
_cell.length_a   1.000
_cell.length_b   1.000
_cell.length_c   1.000
_cell.angle_alpha   90.00
_cell.angle_beta   90.00
_cell.angle_gamma   90.00
#
_symmetry.space_group_name_H-M   'P 1'
#
loop_
_entity.id
_entity.type
_entity.pdbx_description
1 polymer ?
#
loop_
_entity_poly.entity_id
_entity_poly.type
_entity_poly.pdbx_seq_one_letter_code
_entity_poly.pdbx_strand_id
1 'polypeptide(L)'
;MRRFFIDALKEVTSGNWTYHLWMAALSIVMLTGGWAWTVQLREGLAVTGMTDHVSWGLYISNFTFLVGLAAAAVMIVMPAYVLEDVDFSRAVLIGEGVAVAALIMCLAFVTADMGGPQRLWHLIPGIGYFNFPQSMLTWDVLV
;
A
#
# COMPACT_ATOMS: atom_id res chain seq x y z
N MET A 1 -11.09 17.54 11.59
CA MET A 1 -9.96 17.30 10.67
C MET A 1 -8.72 18.15 10.98
N ARG A 2 -8.78 19.50 11.01
CA ARG A 2 -7.56 20.33 11.20
C ARG A 2 -6.77 20.05 12.49
N ARG A 3 -7.45 19.80 13.61
CA ARG A 3 -6.80 19.42 14.90
C ARG A 3 -6.09 18.07 14.81
N PHE A 4 -6.76 17.06 14.24
CA PHE A 4 -6.17 15.73 14.00
C PHE A 4 -4.83 15.78 13.25
N PHE A 5 -4.74 16.57 12.18
CA PHE A 5 -3.48 16.71 11.43
C PHE A 5 -2.37 17.38 12.25
N ILE A 6 -2.70 18.40 13.05
CA ILE A 6 -1.72 19.10 13.90
C ILE A 6 -1.25 18.18 15.03
N ASP A 7 -2.18 17.46 15.65
CA ASP A 7 -1.88 16.52 16.73
C ASP A 7 -1.02 15.35 16.21
N ALA A 8 -1.34 14.81 15.03
CA ALA A 8 -0.52 13.80 14.36
C ALA A 8 0.88 14.32 14.03
N LEU A 9 1.00 15.54 13.50
CA LEU A 9 2.31 16.13 13.19
C LEU A 9 3.15 16.35 14.45
N LYS A 10 2.51 16.78 15.53
CA LYS A 10 3.16 16.96 16.83
C LYS A 10 3.64 15.64 17.38
N GLU A 11 2.82 14.58 17.32
CA GLU A 11 3.19 13.24 17.78
C GLU A 11 4.34 12.64 16.97
N VAL A 12 4.33 12.81 15.64
CA VAL A 12 5.41 12.36 14.75
C VAL A 12 6.73 13.11 14.97
N THR A 13 6.67 14.32 15.53
CA THR A 13 7.86 15.15 15.79
C THR A 13 8.28 15.17 17.25
N SER A 14 7.46 14.64 18.17
CA SER A 14 7.77 14.50 19.58
C SER A 14 8.23 13.07 19.88
N GLY A 15 9.54 12.85 19.89
CA GLY A 15 10.10 11.54 20.22
C GLY A 15 11.46 11.60 20.90
N ASN A 16 11.89 10.46 21.43
CA ASN A 16 13.25 10.30 21.95
C ASN A 16 14.27 10.30 20.79
N TRP A 17 15.55 10.53 21.08
CA TRP A 17 16.61 10.51 20.05
C TRP A 17 16.64 9.21 19.24
N THR A 18 16.36 8.07 19.88
CA THR A 18 16.24 6.76 19.23
C THR A 18 15.08 6.70 18.22
N TYR A 19 13.95 7.33 18.53
CA TYR A 19 12.81 7.41 17.63
C TYR A 19 13.17 8.22 16.38
N HIS A 20 13.81 9.38 16.55
CA HIS A 20 14.23 10.20 15.40
C HIS A 20 15.28 9.49 14.53
N LEU A 21 16.20 8.74 15.15
CA LEU A 21 17.17 7.93 14.40
C LEU A 21 16.48 6.83 13.59
N TRP A 22 15.48 6.15 14.18
CA TRP A 22 14.68 5.16 13.47
C TRP A 22 13.89 5.78 12.30
N MET A 23 13.23 6.91 12.53
CA MET A 23 12.49 7.63 11.49
C MET A 23 13.41 8.13 10.37
N ALA A 24 14.61 8.59 10.68
CA ALA A 24 15.61 8.99 9.69
C ALA A 24 16.06 7.79 8.85
N ALA A 25 16.33 6.64 9.48
CA ALA A 25 16.69 5.41 8.77
C ALA A 25 15.57 4.97 7.80
N LEU A 26 14.32 4.95 8.25
CA LEU A 26 13.18 4.62 7.39
C LEU A 26 13.02 5.61 6.24
N SER A 27 13.24 6.91 6.49
CA SER A 27 13.15 7.94 5.46
C SER A 27 14.23 7.75 4.39
N ILE A 28 15.46 7.38 4.79
CA ILE A 28 16.53 7.07 3.83
C ILE A 28 16.13 5.88 2.96
N VAL A 29 15.60 4.81 3.54
CA VAL A 29 15.12 3.64 2.78
C VAL A 29 14.03 4.04 1.78
N MET A 30 13.04 4.82 2.22
CA MET A 30 11.97 5.34 1.35
C MET A 30 12.52 6.18 0.19
N LEU A 31 13.49 7.06 0.45
CA LEU A 31 14.11 7.90 -0.59
C LEU A 31 14.92 7.05 -1.59
N THR A 32 15.64 6.04 -1.12
CA THR A 32 16.36 5.12 -2.02
C THR A 32 15.40 4.31 -2.89
N GLY A 33 14.27 3.85 -2.34
CA GLY A 33 13.22 3.18 -3.10
C GLY A 33 12.57 4.12 -4.13
N GLY A 34 12.27 5.36 -3.75
CA GLY A 34 11.77 6.38 -4.66
C GLY A 34 12.74 6.68 -5.80
N TRP A 35 14.05 6.79 -5.50
CA TRP A 35 15.07 6.96 -6.52
C TRP A 35 15.15 5.76 -7.47
N ALA A 36 15.16 4.53 -6.95
CA ALA A 36 15.15 3.32 -7.77
C ALA A 36 13.91 3.25 -8.69
N TRP A 37 12.74 3.66 -8.19
CA TRP A 37 11.53 3.74 -9.00
C TRP A 37 11.67 4.76 -10.14
N THR A 38 12.32 5.91 -9.92
CA THR A 38 12.58 6.87 -11.01
C THR A 38 13.50 6.32 -12.10
N VAL A 39 14.47 5.47 -11.74
CA VAL A 39 15.33 4.77 -12.71
C VAL A 39 14.51 3.79 -13.52
N GLN A 40 13.67 2.97 -12.86
CA GLN A 40 12.76 2.04 -13.53
C GLN A 40 11.79 2.75 -14.49
N LEU A 41 11.28 3.94 -14.15
CA LEU A 41 10.42 4.70 -15.06
C LEU A 41 11.13 5.17 -16.34
N ARG A 42 12.44 5.33 -16.31
CA ARG A 42 13.25 5.78 -17.47
C ARG A 42 13.76 4.62 -18.31
N GLU A 43 14.24 3.57 -17.65
CA GLU A 43 14.89 2.42 -18.29
C GLU A 43 13.91 1.26 -18.55
N GLY A 44 12.69 1.35 -18.01
CA GLY A 44 11.63 0.37 -18.16
C GLY A 44 11.66 -0.74 -17.11
N LEU A 45 10.67 -1.64 -17.17
CA LEU A 45 10.50 -2.76 -16.24
C LEU A 45 11.64 -3.80 -16.33
N ALA A 46 12.47 -3.77 -17.37
CA ALA A 46 13.60 -4.71 -17.49
C ALA A 46 14.62 -4.58 -16.35
N VAL A 47 14.74 -3.40 -15.73
CA VAL A 47 15.68 -3.15 -14.62
C VAL A 47 15.33 -3.96 -13.37
N THR A 48 14.09 -4.41 -13.23
CA THR A 48 13.65 -5.21 -12.07
C THR A 48 14.06 -6.68 -12.18
N GLY A 49 14.68 -7.10 -13.29
CA GLY A 49 15.08 -8.48 -13.55
C GLY A 49 13.92 -9.39 -13.98
N MET A 50 12.75 -8.83 -14.28
CA MET A 50 11.64 -9.57 -14.87
C MET A 50 11.96 -9.97 -16.31
N THR A 51 11.43 -11.12 -16.73
CA THR A 51 11.62 -11.68 -18.08
C THR A 51 10.27 -11.98 -18.71
N ASP A 52 10.23 -12.24 -20.01
CA ASP A 52 8.97 -12.61 -20.69
C ASP A 52 8.35 -13.91 -20.11
N HIS A 53 9.18 -14.80 -19.53
CA HIS A 53 8.72 -16.01 -18.85
C HIS A 53 8.24 -15.75 -17.41
N VAL A 54 8.81 -14.74 -16.74
CA VAL A 54 8.49 -14.36 -15.36
C VAL A 54 8.17 -12.86 -15.36
N SER A 55 6.95 -12.56 -15.80
CA SER A 55 6.45 -11.19 -15.95
C SER A 55 5.97 -10.57 -14.65
N TRP A 56 5.73 -11.39 -13.61
CA TRP A 56 5.33 -10.96 -12.27
C TRP A 56 6.42 -11.29 -11.27
N GLY A 57 7.19 -10.27 -10.89
CA GLY A 57 8.28 -10.37 -9.93
C GLY A 57 7.86 -9.97 -8.52
N LEU A 58 8.76 -9.25 -7.85
CA LEU A 58 8.60 -8.86 -6.44
C LEU A 58 7.39 -7.96 -6.18
N TYR A 59 6.95 -7.16 -7.16
CA TYR A 59 5.83 -6.25 -6.96
C TYR A 59 4.50 -6.99 -6.76
N ILE A 60 4.13 -7.88 -7.68
CA ILE A 60 2.87 -8.65 -7.56
C ILE A 60 2.95 -9.67 -6.40
N SER A 61 4.13 -10.23 -6.13
CA SER A 61 4.31 -11.09 -4.94
C SER A 61 4.08 -10.33 -3.63
N ASN A 62 4.61 -9.11 -3.49
CA ASN A 62 4.41 -8.30 -2.28
C ASN A 62 2.98 -7.75 -2.18
N PHE A 63 2.37 -7.42 -3.32
CA PHE A 63 0.96 -7.03 -3.39
C PHE A 63 0.06 -8.12 -2.78
N THR A 64 0.14 -9.35 -3.27
CA THR A 64 -0.69 -10.45 -2.76
C THR A 64 -0.43 -10.76 -1.28
N PHE A 65 0.82 -10.64 -0.82
CA PHE A 65 1.16 -10.75 0.60
C PHE A 65 0.47 -9.67 1.46
N LEU A 66 0.52 -8.41 1.02
CA LEU A 66 -0.06 -7.29 1.75
C LEU A 66 -1.60 -7.31 1.73
N VAL A 67 -2.23 -7.77 0.65
CA VAL A 67 -3.67 -8.04 0.63
C VAL A 67 -4.04 -9.09 1.68
N GLY A 68 -3.26 -10.17 1.79
CA GLY A 68 -3.44 -11.18 2.84
C GLY A 68 -3.27 -10.61 4.26
N LEU A 69 -2.28 -9.74 4.46
CA LEU A 69 -2.04 -9.06 5.73
C LEU A 69 -3.19 -8.09 6.10
N ALA A 70 -3.72 -7.34 5.12
CA ALA A 70 -4.88 -6.48 5.30
C ALA A 70 -6.13 -7.29 5.66
N ALA A 71 -6.37 -8.41 4.98
CA ALA A 71 -7.48 -9.31 5.29
C ALA A 71 -7.38 -9.89 6.72
N ALA A 72 -6.17 -10.30 7.13
CA ALA A 72 -5.92 -10.78 8.49
C ALA A 72 -6.18 -9.68 9.54
N ALA A 73 -5.76 -8.44 9.27
CA ALA A 73 -6.00 -7.31 10.16
C ALA A 73 -7.50 -7.02 10.33
N VAL A 74 -8.29 -7.03 9.24
CA VAL A 74 -9.75 -6.87 9.29
C VAL A 74 -10.44 -8.04 10.00
N MET A 75 -9.88 -9.25 9.92
CA MET A 75 -10.43 -10.41 10.62
C MET A 75 -10.40 -10.26 12.15
N ILE A 76 -9.39 -9.57 12.70
CA ILE A 76 -9.28 -9.27 14.14
C ILE A 76 -10.32 -8.22 14.55
N VAL A 77 -10.73 -7.37 13.60
CA VAL A 77 -11.68 -6.28 13.82
C VAL A 77 -13.13 -6.80 13.88
N MET A 78 -13.45 -7.85 13.12
CA MET A 78 -14.79 -8.46 13.03
C MET A 78 -15.39 -8.84 14.41
N PRO A 79 -14.72 -9.61 15.29
CA PRO A 79 -15.26 -9.97 16.59
C PRO A 79 -15.57 -8.76 17.47
N ALA A 80 -14.74 -7.72 17.45
CA ALA A 80 -14.95 -6.54 18.28
C ALA A 80 -16.20 -5.74 17.87
N TYR A 81 -16.49 -5.66 16.56
CA TYR A 81 -17.69 -4.98 16.06
C TYR A 81 -18.95 -5.83 16.15
N VAL A 82 -18.84 -7.16 15.99
CA VAL A 82 -19.99 -8.07 15.98
C VAL A 82 -20.38 -8.55 17.38
N LEU A 83 -19.41 -8.78 18.26
CA LEU A 83 -19.63 -9.28 19.62
C LEU A 83 -19.67 -8.16 20.67
N GLU A 84 -19.51 -6.89 20.26
CA GLU A 84 -19.53 -5.68 21.10
C GLU A 84 -18.60 -5.75 22.34
N ASP A 85 -17.53 -6.53 22.25
CA ASP A 85 -16.67 -6.81 23.39
C ASP A 85 -15.60 -5.71 23.56
N VAL A 86 -15.73 -4.94 24.63
CA VAL A 86 -15.08 -3.62 24.81
C VAL A 86 -13.56 -3.71 24.98
N ASP A 87 -13.06 -4.87 25.42
CA ASP A 87 -11.64 -5.12 25.66
C ASP A 87 -10.79 -5.18 24.37
N PHE A 88 -11.41 -5.42 23.21
CA PHE A 88 -10.71 -5.50 21.93
C PHE A 88 -10.52 -4.14 21.24
N SER A 89 -11.14 -3.07 21.75
CA SER A 89 -11.15 -1.74 21.12
C SER A 89 -9.75 -1.17 20.83
N ARG A 90 -8.75 -1.42 21.70
CA ARG A 90 -7.36 -0.98 21.44
C ARG A 90 -6.66 -1.79 20.36
N ALA A 91 -6.92 -3.10 20.28
CA ALA A 91 -6.33 -3.95 19.26
C ALA A 91 -6.91 -3.65 17.87
N VAL A 92 -8.21 -3.33 17.82
CA VAL A 92 -8.92 -2.87 16.62
C VAL A 92 -8.25 -1.64 16.02
N LEU A 93 -7.96 -0.62 16.83
CA LEU A 93 -7.35 0.63 16.34
C LEU A 93 -5.99 0.39 15.66
N ILE A 94 -5.18 -0.51 16.22
CA ILE A 94 -3.89 -0.89 15.63
C ILE A 94 -4.12 -1.70 14.35
N GLY A 95 -5.07 -2.64 14.36
CA GLY A 95 -5.43 -3.46 13.20
C GLY A 95 -5.92 -2.61 12.02
N GLU A 96 -6.79 -1.63 12.26
CA GLU A 96 -7.27 -0.69 11.25
C GLU A 96 -6.12 0.15 10.67
N GLY A 97 -5.23 0.65 11.52
CA GLY A 97 -4.04 1.40 11.07
C GLY A 97 -3.15 0.57 10.16
N VAL A 98 -2.95 -0.71 10.49
CA VAL A 98 -2.18 -1.66 9.67
C VAL A 98 -2.89 -1.98 8.36
N ALA A 99 -4.21 -2.19 8.38
CA ALA A 99 -5.01 -2.46 7.18
C ALA A 99 -4.92 -1.30 6.19
N VAL A 100 -5.09 -0.06 6.66
CA VAL A 100 -4.98 1.14 5.81
C VAL A 100 -3.56 1.29 5.24
N ALA A 101 -2.53 1.11 6.07
CA ALA A 101 -1.14 1.17 5.59
C ALA A 101 -0.84 0.09 4.53
N ALA A 102 -1.32 -1.14 4.75
CA ALA A 102 -1.16 -2.25 3.81
C ALA A 102 -1.86 -1.96 2.47
N LEU A 103 -3.09 -1.42 2.50
CA LEU A 103 -3.82 -1.05 1.28
C LEU A 103 -3.10 0.05 0.49
N ILE A 104 -2.57 1.07 1.16
CA ILE A 104 -1.78 2.12 0.50
C ILE A 104 -0.56 1.51 -0.20
N MET A 105 0.13 0.57 0.47
CA MET A 105 1.27 -0.13 -0.12
C MET A 105 0.87 -1.07 -1.27
N CYS A 106 -0.28 -1.74 -1.20
CA CYS A 106 -0.81 -2.54 -2.31
C CYS A 106 -1.00 -1.68 -3.56
N LEU A 107 -1.66 -0.52 -3.42
CA LEU A 107 -1.87 0.41 -4.52
C LEU A 107 -0.54 0.96 -5.05
N ALA A 108 0.43 1.22 -4.18
CA ALA A 108 1.77 1.64 -4.56
C ALA A 108 2.51 0.56 -5.39
N PHE A 109 2.39 -0.72 -5.03
CA PHE A 109 3.03 -1.79 -5.80
C PHE A 109 2.37 -2.04 -7.16
N VAL A 110 1.03 -1.99 -7.22
CA VAL A 110 0.30 -2.08 -8.49
C VAL A 110 0.67 -0.92 -9.43
N THR A 111 0.77 0.29 -8.88
CA THR A 111 1.20 1.47 -9.65
C THR A 111 2.66 1.40 -10.09
N ALA A 112 3.54 0.83 -9.28
CA ALA A 112 4.96 0.66 -9.62
C ALA A 112 5.23 -0.47 -10.63
N ASP A 113 4.43 -1.53 -10.64
CA ASP A 113 4.54 -2.65 -11.60
C ASP A 113 4.10 -2.24 -13.01
N MET A 114 3.29 -1.19 -13.14
CA MET A 114 2.89 -0.68 -14.45
C MET A 114 4.02 0.05 -15.17
N GLY A 115 4.36 -0.40 -16.38
CA GLY A 115 5.37 0.24 -17.23
C GLY A 115 4.99 1.66 -17.72
N GLY A 116 3.75 2.10 -17.51
CA GLY A 116 3.27 3.43 -17.88
C GLY A 116 2.24 3.97 -16.89
N PRO A 117 2.67 4.42 -15.68
CA PRO A 117 1.74 4.84 -14.62
C PRO A 117 0.89 6.05 -15.02
N GLN A 118 1.33 6.84 -16.00
CA GLN A 118 0.55 7.96 -16.57
C GLN A 118 -0.78 7.51 -17.19
N ARG A 119 -0.93 6.22 -17.53
CA ARG A 119 -2.14 5.67 -18.16
C ARG A 119 -3.10 5.01 -17.17
N LEU A 120 -2.81 5.05 -15.86
CA LEU A 120 -3.63 4.41 -14.81
C LEU A 120 -5.10 4.82 -14.83
N TRP A 121 -5.37 6.07 -15.25
CA TRP A 121 -6.73 6.60 -15.31
C TRP A 121 -7.67 5.82 -16.24
N HIS A 122 -7.12 5.03 -17.18
CA HIS A 122 -7.93 4.14 -18.01
C HIS A 122 -8.53 2.96 -17.24
N LEU A 123 -7.99 2.63 -16.07
CA LEU A 123 -8.50 1.57 -15.20
C LEU A 123 -9.64 2.07 -14.29
N ILE A 124 -9.92 3.37 -14.26
CA ILE A 124 -10.98 3.93 -13.42
C ILE A 124 -12.35 3.62 -14.07
N PRO A 125 -13.28 3.00 -13.33
CA PRO A 125 -14.61 2.68 -13.84
C PRO A 125 -15.35 3.97 -14.24
N GLY A 126 -15.86 4.01 -15.47
CA GLY A 126 -16.67 5.11 -16.02
C GLY A 126 -15.92 6.19 -16.82
N ILE A 127 -14.59 6.32 -16.68
CA ILE A 127 -13.79 7.30 -17.43
C ILE A 127 -12.93 6.63 -18.51
N GLY A 128 -12.41 5.43 -18.23
CA GLY A 128 -11.47 4.72 -19.09
C GLY A 128 -12.03 3.54 -19.88
N TYR A 129 -11.14 2.82 -20.57
CA TYR A 129 -11.44 1.53 -21.20
C TYR A 129 -11.43 0.41 -20.16
N PHE A 130 -12.51 0.34 -19.39
CA PHE A 130 -12.69 -0.63 -18.33
C PHE A 130 -13.12 -1.99 -18.92
N ASN A 131 -12.18 -2.91 -19.10
CA ASN A 131 -12.45 -4.24 -19.68
C ASN A 131 -13.09 -5.20 -18.64
N PHE A 132 -14.31 -4.87 -18.22
CA PHE A 132 -15.11 -5.66 -17.28
C PHE A 132 -16.26 -6.36 -18.03
N PRO A 133 -16.51 -7.66 -17.81
CA PRO A 133 -15.99 -8.53 -16.74
C PRO A 133 -14.82 -9.46 -17.15
N GLN A 134 -14.29 -9.34 -18.37
CA GLN A 134 -13.38 -10.35 -18.93
C GLN A 134 -11.96 -10.35 -18.34
N SER A 135 -11.50 -9.24 -17.75
CA SER A 135 -10.15 -9.13 -17.17
C SER A 135 -10.18 -9.30 -15.65
N MET A 136 -9.38 -10.24 -15.14
CA MET A 136 -9.20 -10.48 -13.70
C MET A 136 -8.55 -9.28 -12.98
N LEU A 137 -7.65 -8.55 -13.64
CA LEU A 137 -7.06 -7.33 -13.06
C LEU A 137 -8.09 -6.22 -12.86
N THR A 138 -9.14 -6.22 -13.67
CA THR A 138 -10.23 -5.24 -13.57
C THR A 138 -11.10 -5.50 -12.34
N TRP A 139 -11.20 -6.77 -11.90
CA TRP A 139 -11.88 -7.13 -10.66
C TRP A 139 -11.13 -6.62 -9.43
N ASP A 140 -9.80 -6.68 -9.45
CA ASP A 140 -8.91 -6.19 -8.38
C ASP A 140 -8.98 -4.67 -8.16
N VAL A 141 -9.47 -3.92 -9.16
CA VAL A 141 -9.71 -2.47 -9.04
C VAL A 141 -11.07 -2.19 -8.36
N LEU A 142 -12.01 -3.12 -8.41
CA LEU A 142 -13.35 -2.95 -7.84
C LEU A 142 -13.47 -3.43 -6.39
N VAL A 143 -12.73 -4.47 -6.03
CA VAL A 143 -12.75 -5.13 -4.71
C VAL A 143 -11.78 -4.44 -3.76
#